data_AF-A0A1M5P0G2-F1
#
_entry.id   AF-A0A1M5P0G2-F1
#
_cell.length_a   1.000
_cell.length_b   1.000
_cell.length_c   1.000
_cell.angle_alpha   90.00
_cell.angle_beta   90.00
_cell.angle_gamma   90.00
#
_symmetry.space_group_name_H-M   'P 1'
#
loop_
_entity.id
_entity.type
_entity.pdbx_description
1 polymer ?
#
loop_
_entity_poly.entity_id
_entity_poly.type
_entity_poly.pdbx_seq_one_letter_code
_entity_poly.pdbx_strand_id
1 'polypeptide(L)' 'MNKLESPIPQIVAAVAEVEGIEPVALDPPLAKVVDPDVVERLVE' A
#
# COMPACT_ATOMS: atom_id res chain seq x y z
N MET A 1 4.23 -19.75 -10.18
CA MET A 1 3.66 -19.02 -9.02
C MET A 1 4.56 -17.83 -8.75
N ASN A 2 4.36 -16.71 -9.44
CA ASN A 2 4.94 -15.45 -8.98
C ASN A 2 3.95 -14.89 -7.98
N LYS A 3 4.15 -15.20 -6.69
CA LYS A 3 3.50 -14.44 -5.63
C LYS A 3 4.12 -13.04 -5.65
N LEU A 4 3.71 -12.21 -6.61
CA LEU A 4 3.79 -10.78 -6.42
C LEU A 4 2.89 -10.53 -5.21
N GLU A 5 3.51 -10.41 -4.04
CA GLU A 5 2.81 -9.98 -2.84
C GLU A 5 2.04 -8.71 -3.22
N SER A 6 0.78 -8.63 -2.80
CA SER A 6 -0.11 -7.53 -3.19
C SER A 6 0.63 -6.19 -3.08
N PRO A 7 0.59 -5.34 -4.12
CA PRO A 7 1.36 -4.10 -4.16
C PRO A 7 0.93 -3.12 -3.05
N ILE A 8 -0.32 -3.22 -2.58
CA ILE A 8 -0.86 -2.35 -1.54
C ILE A 8 -0.07 -2.48 -0.23
N PRO A 9 0.10 -3.66 0.39
CA PRO A 9 0.93 -3.82 1.58
C PRO A 9 2.32 -3.16 1.47
N GLN A 10 2.97 -3.27 0.31
CA GLN A 10 4.30 -2.70 0.10
C GLN A 10 4.26 -1.17 0.03
N ILE A 11 3.29 -0.60 -0.68
CA ILE A 11 3.08 0.85 -0.75
C ILE A 11 2.78 1.43 0.63
N VAL A 12 1.89 0.79 1.38
CA VAL A 12 1.53 1.23 2.74
C VAL A 12 2.76 1.21 3.66
N ALA A 13 3.57 0.15 3.60
CA ALA A 13 4.79 0.06 4.39
C ALA A 13 5.82 1.15 4.01
N ALA A 14 6.03 1.38 2.72
CA ALA A 14 6.98 2.39 2.24
C ALA A 14 6.57 3.81 2.67
N VAL A 15 5.28 4.15 2.60
CA VAL A 15 4.81 5.47 3.06
C VAL A 15 4.94 5.61 4.57
N ALA A 16 4.59 4.57 5.34
CA ALA A 16 4.70 4.58 6.79
C ALA A 16 6.16 4.75 7.25
N GLU A 17 7.12 4.12 6.55
CA GLU A 17 8.56 4.26 6.81
C GLU A 17 9.04 5.71 6.59
N VAL A 18 8.61 6.36 5.50
CA VAL A 18 8.95 7.76 5.21
C VAL A 18 8.40 8.72 6.27
N GLU A 19 7.19 8.44 6.74
CA GLU A 19 6.51 9.23 7.78
C GLU A 19 7.03 8.88 9.20
N GLY A 20 7.82 7.81 9.35
CA GLY A 20 8.34 7.36 10.65
C GLY A 20 7.26 6.86 11.60
N ILE A 21 6.16 6.35 11.07
CA ILE A 21 5.00 5.86 11.84
C ILE A 21 4.66 4.42 11.49
N GLU A 22 3.79 3.81 12.28
CA GLU A 22 3.23 2.50 11.96
C GLU A 22 2.21 2.60 10.80
N PRO A 23 2.13 1.59 9.91
CA PRO A 23 1.12 1.52 8.84
C PRO A 23 -0.33 1.78 9.29
N VAL A 24 -0.66 1.33 10.50
CA VAL A 24 -2.01 1.49 11.08
C VAL A 24 -2.28 2.91 11.59
N ALA A 25 -1.24 3.72 11.75
CA ALA A 25 -1.31 5.10 12.23
C ALA A 25 -1.46 6.13 11.09
N LEU A 26 -1.38 5.70 9.83
CA LEU A 26 -1.73 6.54 8.68
C LEU A 26 -3.21 6.95 8.76
N ASP A 27 -3.49 8.24 8.64
CA ASP A 27 -4.85 8.79 8.69
C ASP A 27 -5.14 9.68 7.46
N PRO A 28 -6.09 9.27 6.58
CA PRO A 28 -6.84 8.02 6.64
C PRO A 28 -5.94 6.81 6.38
N PRO A 29 -6.31 5.61 6.87
CA PRO A 29 -5.53 4.40 6.57
C PRO A 29 -5.40 4.21 5.07
N LEU A 30 -4.16 4.18 4.55
CA LEU A 30 -3.92 4.12 3.10
C LEU A 30 -4.62 2.94 2.44
N ALA A 31 -4.62 1.78 3.10
CA ALA A 31 -5.33 0.58 2.64
C ALA A 31 -6.86 0.77 2.48
N LYS A 32 -7.46 1.83 3.04
CA LYS A 32 -8.89 2.15 2.90
C LYS A 32 -9.19 3.21 1.85
N VAL A 33 -8.19 3.98 1.42
CA VAL A 33 -8.37 5.06 0.42
C VAL A 33 -7.81 4.70 -0.95
N VAL A 34 -6.93 3.71 -1.00
CA VAL A 34 -6.36 3.19 -2.23
C VAL A 34 -7.27 2.11 -2.82
N ASP A 35 -7.64 2.27 -4.08
CA ASP A 35 -8.38 1.28 -4.85
C ASP A 35 -7.39 0.19 -5.37
N PRO A 36 -7.54 -1.07 -4.95
CA PRO A 36 -6.69 -2.18 -5.41
C PRO A 36 -6.68 -2.35 -6.92
N ASP A 37 -7.82 -2.20 -7.58
CA ASP A 37 -7.94 -2.42 -9.03
C ASP A 37 -7.19 -1.33 -9.80
N VAL A 38 -7.18 -0.10 -9.28
CA VAL A 38 -6.40 1.00 -9.87
C VAL A 38 -4.90 0.77 -9.70
N VAL A 39 -4.47 0.29 -8.54
CA VAL A 39 -3.04 0.00 -8.28
C VAL A 39 -2.56 -1.13 -9.18
N GLU A 40 -3.32 -2.22 -9.32
CA GLU A 40 -2.95 -3.34 -10.19
C GLU A 40 -2.74 -2.87 -11.64
N ARG A 41 -3.62 -2.00 -12.14
CA ARG A 41 -3.52 -1.40 -13.49
C ARG A 41 -2.31 -0.48 -13.70
N LEU A 42 -1.66 -0.01 -12.64
CA LEU A 42 -0.42 0.78 -12.75
C LEU A 42 0.83 -0.10 -12.88
N VAL A 43 0.74 -1.36 -12.43
CA VAL A 43 1.88 -2.31 -12.47
C VAL A 43 1.87 -3.17 -13.74
N GLU A 44 0.77 -3.16 -14.50
CA GLU A 44 0.64 -3.76 -15.84
C GLU A 44 1.24 -2.88 -16.95
#